data_AF-A0A382PVF1-F1
#
_entry.id   AF-A0A382PVF1-F1
#
_cell.length_a   1.000
_cell.length_b   1.000
_cell.length_c   1.000
_cell.angle_alpha   90.00
_cell.angle_beta   90.00
_cell.angle_gamma   90.00
#
_symmetry.space_group_name_H-M   'P 1'
#
loop_
_entity.id
_entity.type
_entity.pdbx_description
1 polymer ?
#
loop_
_entity_poly.entity_id
_entity_poly.type
_entity_poly.pdbx_seq_one_letter_code
_entity_poly.pdbx_strand_id
1 'polypeptide(L)'
;IIEYIKGFGGIEIIAIEGSDFIQSYNAIKRVFSTMQKERRPFLIHADVPLLNHHTSGVRMEWYRDDLETHREKDPLPILKKQLKQNGINSSLIKKIESEAVKNVAADYKKVLKASDPDPEELFENVFHPTTVTEEKGIREPKDGSPTIMVDCVMLAIKEIMEDHPECLLYGQDVGKRLGGVFREAATLGDTFGDDRVFNTPIQEAFIIGSTAGMSAVGCKPIVEVQFADYIWPGLNQLFTEVSRSCYLSQGKWPVSCIIRVPIGAYGSGGPYHSSSIESVLTNIKGIKIVYPSNSADMKGLLKAAYHDPNPVIMLEHKGLYWSKIKGTESASCIEPAKDY
;
A
#
# COMPACT_ATOMS: atom_id res chain seq x y z
N ILE A 1 4.37 -13.16 19.39
CA ILE A 1 4.77 -12.99 17.96
C ILE A 1 5.71 -14.09 17.48
N ILE A 2 6.77 -14.44 18.23
CA ILE A 2 7.71 -15.53 17.89
C ILE A 2 6.98 -16.84 17.57
N GLU A 3 6.04 -17.28 18.42
CA GLU A 3 5.31 -18.54 18.22
C GLU A 3 4.49 -18.55 16.92
N TYR A 4 3.88 -17.42 16.54
CA TYR A 4 3.16 -17.31 15.26
C TYR A 4 4.11 -17.41 14.06
N ILE A 5 5.28 -16.77 14.13
CA ILE A 5 6.25 -16.75 13.04
C ILE A 5 6.88 -18.14 12.82
N LYS A 6 7.10 -18.92 13.90
CA LYS A 6 7.55 -20.31 13.78
C LYS A 6 6.64 -21.16 12.88
N GLY A 7 5.34 -20.83 12.82
CA GLY A 7 4.36 -21.53 12.00
C GLY A 7 4.53 -21.37 10.48
N PHE A 8 5.23 -20.32 10.01
CA PHE A 8 5.44 -20.08 8.57
C PHE A 8 6.57 -20.92 7.97
N GLY A 9 7.51 -21.41 8.78
CA GLY A 9 8.73 -22.09 8.30
C GLY A 9 9.68 -21.15 7.55
N GLY A 10 10.96 -21.50 7.45
CA GLY A 10 11.95 -20.75 6.65
C GLY A 10 12.36 -19.36 7.15
N ILE A 11 11.68 -18.81 8.17
CA ILE A 11 12.05 -17.54 8.82
C ILE A 11 12.94 -17.85 10.03
N GLU A 12 14.21 -17.49 9.97
CA GLU A 12 15.12 -17.61 11.12
C GLU A 12 14.79 -16.53 12.14
N ILE A 13 14.64 -16.93 13.41
CA ILE A 13 14.31 -16.05 14.52
C ILE A 13 15.55 -15.81 15.36
N ILE A 14 15.86 -14.55 15.61
CA ILE A 14 17.04 -14.11 16.36
C ILE A 14 16.56 -13.25 17.52
N ALA A 15 16.70 -13.76 18.73
CA ALA A 15 16.45 -12.99 19.94
C ALA A 15 17.71 -12.24 20.37
N ILE A 16 17.57 -10.97 20.74
CA ILE A 16 18.65 -10.12 21.22
C ILE A 16 18.20 -9.32 22.45
N GLU A 17 19.14 -9.01 23.34
CA GLU A 17 18.97 -7.95 24.33
C GLU A 17 19.09 -6.61 23.60
N GLY A 18 17.96 -5.98 23.32
CA GLY A 18 17.89 -4.73 22.56
C GLY A 18 18.54 -3.56 23.29
N SER A 19 18.71 -3.68 24.60
CA SER A 19 19.38 -2.69 25.44
C SER A 19 20.91 -2.74 25.34
N ASP A 20 21.46 -3.85 24.82
CA ASP A 20 22.88 -4.02 24.53
C ASP A 20 23.17 -3.62 23.07
N PHE A 21 23.83 -2.48 22.90
CA PHE A 21 24.15 -1.94 21.57
C PHE A 21 25.09 -2.86 20.78
N ILE A 22 26.14 -3.40 21.42
CA ILE A 22 27.16 -4.22 20.74
C ILE A 22 26.55 -5.53 20.26
N GLN A 23 25.77 -6.20 21.11
CA GLN A 23 25.08 -7.43 20.75
C GLN A 23 24.08 -7.17 19.62
N SER A 24 23.26 -6.12 19.75
CA SER A 24 22.29 -5.73 18.74
C SER A 24 22.97 -5.43 17.41
N TYR A 25 23.97 -4.57 17.39
CA TYR A 25 24.71 -4.20 16.18
C TYR A 25 25.31 -5.42 15.47
N ASN A 26 25.97 -6.32 16.21
CA ASN A 26 26.57 -7.51 15.64
C ASN A 26 25.53 -8.49 15.09
N ALA A 27 24.40 -8.66 15.78
CA ALA A 27 23.29 -9.49 15.31
C ALA A 27 22.68 -8.93 14.03
N ILE A 28 22.36 -7.64 13.99
CA ILE A 28 21.86 -6.95 12.79
C ILE A 28 22.86 -7.12 11.63
N LYS A 29 24.15 -6.85 11.86
CA LYS A 29 25.20 -6.96 10.84
C LYS A 29 25.29 -8.38 10.26
N ARG A 30 25.19 -9.41 11.10
CA ARG A 30 25.13 -10.82 10.66
C ARG A 30 23.91 -11.04 9.77
N VAL A 31 22.73 -10.63 10.23
CA VAL A 31 21.47 -10.81 9.48
C VAL A 31 21.54 -10.15 8.12
N PHE A 32 22.00 -8.90 8.03
CA PHE A 32 22.16 -8.22 6.75
C PHE A 32 23.10 -8.97 5.81
N SER A 33 24.25 -9.43 6.31
CA SER A 33 25.23 -10.19 5.52
C SER A 33 24.64 -11.50 5.01
N THR A 34 23.83 -12.18 5.81
CA THR A 34 23.16 -13.42 5.42
C THR A 34 22.02 -13.16 4.43
N MET A 35 21.18 -12.17 4.70
CA MET A 35 20.04 -11.79 3.84
C MET A 35 20.49 -11.38 2.43
N GLN A 36 21.63 -10.71 2.30
CA GLN A 36 22.20 -10.36 0.99
C GLN A 36 22.61 -11.60 0.16
N LYS A 37 23.09 -12.66 0.82
CA LYS A 37 23.53 -13.91 0.18
C LYS A 37 22.37 -14.87 -0.09
N GLU A 38 21.50 -15.05 0.89
CA GLU A 38 20.47 -16.09 0.90
C GLU A 38 19.11 -15.59 0.41
N ARG A 39 18.89 -14.27 0.33
CA ARG A 39 17.66 -13.64 -0.18
C ARG A 39 16.38 -14.18 0.49
N ARG A 40 16.41 -14.37 1.81
CA ARG A 40 15.29 -14.88 2.60
C ARG A 40 14.98 -13.99 3.81
N PRO A 41 13.76 -14.04 4.37
CA PRO A 41 13.36 -13.25 5.52
C PRO A 41 13.95 -13.75 6.85
N PHE A 42 14.04 -12.82 7.80
CA PHE A 42 14.46 -13.04 9.20
C PHE A 42 13.51 -12.31 10.14
N LEU A 43 13.30 -12.84 11.35
CA LEU A 43 12.66 -12.12 12.45
C LEU A 43 13.71 -11.80 13.51
N ILE A 44 13.84 -10.53 13.87
CA ILE A 44 14.68 -10.09 14.99
C ILE A 44 13.76 -9.67 16.13
N HIS A 45 13.86 -10.36 17.26
CA HIS A 45 13.11 -10.04 18.46
C HIS A 45 14.03 -9.38 19.48
N ALA A 46 13.98 -8.06 19.54
CA ALA A 46 14.74 -7.26 20.49
C ALA A 46 13.93 -7.05 21.78
N ASP A 47 14.47 -7.54 22.90
CA ASP A 47 13.91 -7.25 24.23
C ASP A 47 14.34 -5.85 24.67
N VAL A 48 13.39 -4.96 24.98
CA VAL A 48 13.65 -3.56 25.36
C VAL A 48 12.72 -3.11 26.47
N PRO A 49 13.16 -2.21 27.37
CA PRO A 49 12.28 -1.68 28.39
C PRO A 49 11.38 -0.57 27.84
N LEU A 50 10.14 -0.53 28.33
CA LEU A 50 9.35 0.69 28.37
C LEU A 50 9.65 1.43 29.69
N LEU A 51 10.41 2.53 29.61
CA LEU A 51 10.88 3.29 30.79
C LEU A 51 9.96 4.44 31.21
N ASN A 52 8.91 4.69 30.44
CA ASN A 52 8.03 5.85 30.62
C ASN A 52 6.57 5.46 30.31
N HIS A 53 5.67 6.44 30.33
CA HIS A 53 4.29 6.27 29.92
C HIS A 53 4.17 5.66 28.52
N HIS A 54 3.22 4.73 28.33
CA HIS A 54 2.80 4.26 27.02
C HIS A 54 2.37 5.43 26.11
N THR A 55 1.64 6.40 26.67
CA THR A 55 1.30 7.67 26.03
C THR A 55 1.31 8.79 27.07
N SER A 56 1.50 10.05 26.65
CA SER A 56 1.47 11.21 27.54
C SER A 56 0.14 11.43 28.27
N GLY A 57 -0.95 10.79 27.83
CA GLY A 57 -2.28 10.91 28.42
C GLY A 57 -2.62 9.89 29.51
N VAL A 58 -1.77 8.87 29.72
CA VAL A 58 -2.04 7.81 30.73
C VAL A 58 -0.88 7.68 31.68
N ARG A 59 -1.17 7.94 32.96
CA ARG A 59 -0.21 7.80 34.05
C ARG A 59 0.23 6.35 34.20
N MET A 60 1.54 6.13 34.13
CA MET A 60 2.15 4.80 34.14
C MET A 60 1.98 4.11 35.49
N GLU A 61 1.91 4.91 36.55
CA GLU A 61 1.70 4.49 37.93
C GLU A 61 0.38 3.74 38.14
N TRP A 62 -0.56 3.82 37.18
CA TRP A 62 -1.85 3.11 37.25
C TRP A 62 -1.79 1.67 36.76
N TYR A 63 -0.80 1.29 35.97
CA TYR A 63 -0.77 -0.02 35.30
C TYR A 63 0.62 -0.68 35.21
N ARG A 64 1.67 0.01 35.65
CA ARG A 64 3.05 -0.50 35.60
C ARG A 64 3.51 -0.95 36.98
N ASP A 65 3.85 -2.22 37.09
CA ASP A 65 4.44 -2.89 38.26
C ASP A 65 5.86 -3.43 37.99
N ASP A 66 6.34 -3.26 36.76
CA ASP A 66 7.59 -3.80 36.19
C ASP A 66 8.70 -2.74 36.01
N LEU A 67 8.48 -1.52 36.53
CA LEU A 67 9.35 -0.37 36.23
C LEU A 67 10.77 -0.53 36.73
N GLU A 68 10.95 -1.06 37.94
CA GLU A 68 12.30 -1.28 38.48
C GLU A 68 13.07 -2.28 37.63
N THR A 69 12.43 -3.39 37.24
CA THR A 69 13.00 -4.37 36.31
C THR A 69 13.35 -3.74 34.95
N HIS A 70 12.51 -2.84 34.45
CA HIS A 70 12.76 -2.14 33.19
C HIS A 70 13.90 -1.11 33.30
N ARG A 71 14.04 -0.42 34.44
CA ARG A 71 15.16 0.50 34.69
C ARG A 71 16.52 -0.21 34.67
N GLU A 72 16.59 -1.46 35.11
CA GLU A 72 17.83 -2.26 35.03
C GLU A 72 18.27 -2.49 33.59
N LYS A 73 17.33 -2.50 32.65
CA LYS A 73 17.56 -2.63 31.21
C LYS A 73 17.66 -1.30 30.48
N ASP A 74 17.78 -0.17 31.18
CA ASP A 74 17.91 1.13 30.50
C ASP A 74 19.13 1.11 29.54
N PRO A 75 18.93 1.30 28.22
CA PRO A 75 20.02 1.22 27.24
C PRO A 75 21.07 2.31 27.45
N LEU A 76 20.73 3.45 28.06
CA LEU A 76 21.65 4.59 28.18
C LEU A 76 22.79 4.31 29.20
N PRO A 77 22.52 3.89 30.45
CA PRO A 77 23.56 3.43 31.37
C PRO A 77 24.39 2.27 30.81
N ILE A 78 23.74 1.30 30.15
CA ILE A 78 24.40 0.13 29.54
C ILE A 78 25.38 0.60 28.46
N LEU A 79 24.94 1.44 27.54
CA LEU A 79 25.78 2.00 26.48
C LEU A 79 26.97 2.78 27.04
N LYS A 80 26.78 3.60 28.08
CA LYS A 80 27.91 4.32 28.73
C LYS A 80 28.95 3.37 29.32
N LYS A 81 28.50 2.26 29.92
CA LYS A 81 29.40 1.22 30.43
C LYS A 81 30.17 0.57 29.29
N GLN A 82 29.50 0.21 28.20
CA GLN A 82 30.12 -0.37 27.02
C GLN A 82 31.16 0.57 26.38
N LEU A 83 30.83 1.85 26.24
CA LEU A 83 31.76 2.87 25.71
C LEU A 83 33.02 2.98 26.58
N LYS A 84 32.86 3.06 27.92
CA LYS A 84 33.99 3.11 28.86
C LYS A 84 34.86 1.86 28.78
N GLN A 85 34.24 0.67 28.72
CA GLN A 85 34.94 -0.60 28.58
C GLN A 85 35.72 -0.69 27.26
N ASN A 86 35.27 -0.01 26.21
CA ASN A 86 35.95 0.10 24.92
C ASN A 86 36.89 1.33 24.84
N GLY A 87 37.28 1.92 25.99
CA GLY A 87 38.30 2.97 26.05
C GLY A 87 37.82 4.37 25.66
N ILE A 88 36.52 4.59 25.47
CA ILE A 88 35.99 5.91 25.15
C ILE A 88 36.06 6.82 26.39
N ASN A 89 36.65 8.00 26.21
CA ASN A 89 36.88 8.95 27.29
C ASN A 89 35.56 9.50 27.87
N SER A 90 35.43 9.49 29.20
CA SER A 90 34.25 10.02 29.90
C SER A 90 33.99 11.51 29.64
N SER A 91 35.03 12.31 29.36
CA SER A 91 34.88 13.72 28.98
C SER A 91 34.19 13.88 27.62
N LEU A 92 34.49 13.00 26.66
CA LEU A 92 33.84 12.99 25.36
C LEU A 92 32.36 12.61 25.50
N ILE A 93 32.04 11.58 26.29
CA ILE A 93 30.65 11.17 26.56
C ILE A 93 29.87 12.35 27.15
N LYS A 94 30.39 12.99 28.20
CA LYS A 94 29.75 14.16 28.83
C LYS A 94 29.58 15.34 27.87
N LYS A 95 30.55 15.54 26.96
CA LYS A 95 30.46 16.59 25.94
C LYS A 95 29.28 16.33 25.00
N ILE A 96 29.16 15.11 24.47
CA ILE A 96 28.05 14.72 23.58
C ILE A 96 26.69 14.87 24.30
N GLU A 97 26.59 14.45 25.56
CA GLU A 97 25.36 14.62 26.35
C GLU A 97 24.99 16.09 26.55
N SER A 98 25.98 16.93 26.87
CA SER A 98 25.78 18.38 27.03
C SER A 98 25.34 19.04 25.71
N GLU A 99 25.93 18.63 24.59
CA GLU A 99 25.55 19.09 23.26
C GLU A 99 24.11 18.67 22.92
N ALA A 100 23.72 17.43 23.18
CA ALA A 100 22.35 16.95 22.96
C ALA A 100 21.32 17.78 23.76
N VAL A 101 21.58 18.04 25.05
CA VAL A 101 20.71 18.89 25.88
C VAL A 101 20.62 20.32 25.34
N LYS A 102 21.75 20.90 24.92
CA LYS A 102 21.77 22.24 24.32
C LYS A 102 20.96 22.30 23.02
N ASN A 103 21.09 21.28 22.17
CA ASN A 103 20.36 21.21 20.90
C ASN A 103 18.85 21.15 21.14
N VAL A 104 18.39 20.24 22.01
CA VAL A 104 16.96 20.14 22.36
C VAL A 104 16.43 21.46 22.95
N ALA A 105 17.20 22.12 23.83
CA ALA A 105 16.81 23.40 24.40
C ALA A 105 16.76 24.53 23.36
N ALA A 106 17.65 24.51 22.36
CA ALA A 106 17.64 25.47 21.26
C ALA A 106 16.44 25.24 20.33
N ASP A 107 16.14 23.99 19.98
CA ASP A 107 15.00 23.61 19.17
C ASP A 107 13.68 23.99 19.86
N TYR A 108 13.56 23.74 21.16
CA TYR A 108 12.39 24.16 21.95
C TYR A 108 12.16 25.68 21.89
N LYS A 109 13.21 26.48 22.03
CA LYS A 109 13.12 27.95 21.91
C LYS A 109 12.74 28.41 20.50
N LYS A 110 13.13 27.65 19.46
CA LYS A 110 12.76 27.92 18.08
C LYS A 110 11.27 27.62 17.85
N VAL A 111 10.80 26.47 18.32
CA VAL A 111 9.39 26.04 18.20
C VAL A 111 8.44 26.99 18.92
N LEU A 112 8.82 27.51 20.10
CA LEU A 112 8.01 28.53 20.81
C LEU A 112 7.78 29.83 20.03
N LYS A 113 8.55 30.07 18.97
CA LYS A 113 8.42 31.23 18.09
C LYS A 113 7.79 30.89 16.74
N ALA A 114 7.53 29.61 16.47
CA ALA A 114 6.84 29.20 15.26
C ALA A 114 5.40 29.69 15.31
N SER A 115 4.84 30.05 14.15
CA SER A 115 3.42 30.29 14.02
C SER A 115 2.65 28.98 14.22
N ASP A 116 1.40 29.11 14.66
CA ASP A 116 0.46 28.01 14.56
C ASP A 116 0.28 27.60 13.07
N PRO A 117 -0.03 26.33 12.78
CA PRO A 117 -0.30 25.88 11.42
C PRO A 117 -1.54 26.60 10.86
N ASP A 118 -1.50 26.95 9.57
CA ASP A 118 -2.64 27.56 8.89
C ASP A 118 -3.75 26.50 8.71
N PRO A 119 -5.01 26.77 9.10
CA PRO A 119 -6.13 25.85 8.86
C PRO A 119 -6.28 25.41 7.40
N GLU A 120 -5.86 26.22 6.42
CA GLU A 120 -5.92 25.86 5.01
C GLU A 120 -4.93 24.74 4.63
N GLU A 121 -3.83 24.58 5.38
CA GLU A 121 -2.86 23.49 5.18
C GLU A 121 -3.48 22.10 5.40
N LEU A 122 -4.65 22.03 6.06
CA LEU A 122 -5.41 20.78 6.25
C LEU A 122 -5.83 20.13 4.93
N PHE A 123 -5.98 20.91 3.86
CA PHE A 123 -6.42 20.42 2.56
C PHE A 123 -5.27 20.20 1.57
N GLU A 124 -4.04 20.52 1.97
CA GLU A 124 -2.86 20.27 1.15
C GLU A 124 -2.59 18.76 1.05
N ASN A 125 -2.09 18.32 -0.10
CA ASN A 125 -1.65 16.93 -0.32
C ASN A 125 -2.73 15.86 -0.07
N VAL A 126 -4.02 16.22 -0.05
CA VAL A 126 -5.12 15.23 -0.07
C VAL A 126 -5.02 14.36 -1.33
N PHE A 127 -4.65 14.98 -2.45
CA PHE A 127 -4.27 14.29 -3.68
C PHE A 127 -2.98 14.90 -4.23
N HIS A 128 -2.16 14.07 -4.86
CA HIS A 128 -1.07 14.53 -5.71
C HIS A 128 -1.64 14.99 -7.06
N PRO A 129 -1.14 16.07 -7.67
CA PRO A 129 -1.60 16.53 -8.98
C PRO A 129 -1.49 15.44 -10.05
N THR A 130 -2.51 15.33 -10.90
CA THR A 130 -2.53 14.40 -12.06
C THR A 130 -2.23 15.17 -13.35
N THR A 131 -1.59 14.50 -14.30
CA THR A 131 -1.32 15.07 -15.64
C THR A 131 -2.48 14.91 -16.60
N VAL A 132 -3.46 14.05 -16.28
CA VAL A 132 -4.63 13.79 -17.11
C VAL A 132 -5.82 14.56 -16.53
N THR A 133 -6.19 15.66 -17.19
CA THR A 133 -7.27 16.56 -16.75
C THR A 133 -8.42 16.69 -17.74
N GLU A 134 -8.25 16.17 -18.95
CA GLU A 134 -9.23 16.23 -20.04
C GLU A 134 -9.15 14.94 -20.86
N GLU A 135 -10.27 14.60 -21.51
CA GLU A 135 -10.35 13.47 -22.45
C GLU A 135 -9.54 13.77 -23.72
N LYS A 136 -8.74 12.81 -24.18
CA LYS A 136 -7.87 12.91 -25.37
C LYS A 136 -7.95 11.64 -26.20
N GLY A 137 -7.45 11.69 -27.44
CA GLY A 137 -7.44 10.56 -28.36
C GLY A 137 -8.78 10.36 -29.09
N ILE A 138 -8.90 9.23 -29.79
CA ILE A 138 -10.07 8.92 -30.62
C ILE A 138 -10.98 7.93 -29.90
N ARG A 139 -12.09 8.44 -29.34
CA ARG A 139 -13.11 7.65 -28.64
C ARG A 139 -13.80 6.61 -29.53
N GLU A 140 -14.12 7.00 -30.77
CA GLU A 140 -14.84 6.16 -31.74
C GLU A 140 -14.16 6.22 -33.11
N PRO A 141 -13.17 5.36 -33.37
CA PRO A 141 -12.53 5.26 -34.68
C PRO A 141 -13.53 4.87 -35.78
N LYS A 142 -13.40 5.48 -36.97
CA LYS A 142 -14.35 5.28 -38.08
C LYS A 142 -14.51 3.82 -38.52
N ASP A 143 -13.42 3.04 -38.45
CA ASP A 143 -13.37 1.64 -38.88
C ASP A 143 -13.33 0.67 -37.67
N GLY A 144 -13.67 1.15 -36.46
CA GLY A 144 -13.65 0.34 -35.25
C GLY A 144 -14.83 -0.64 -35.17
N SER A 145 -14.64 -1.75 -34.46
CA SER A 145 -15.69 -2.71 -34.17
C SER A 145 -16.32 -2.46 -32.79
N PRO A 146 -17.61 -2.79 -32.59
CA PRO A 146 -18.19 -2.85 -31.27
C PRO A 146 -17.45 -3.84 -30.39
N THR A 147 -17.09 -3.39 -29.19
CA THR A 147 -16.37 -4.18 -28.18
C THR A 147 -17.12 -4.07 -26.85
N ILE A 148 -17.01 -5.08 -26.00
CA ILE A 148 -17.61 -5.10 -24.65
C ILE A 148 -16.59 -4.65 -23.60
N MET A 149 -17.07 -4.27 -22.41
CA MET A 149 -16.23 -3.67 -21.38
C MET A 149 -15.07 -4.55 -20.94
N VAL A 150 -15.30 -5.87 -20.80
CA VAL A 150 -14.24 -6.85 -20.42
C VAL A 150 -13.10 -6.88 -21.44
N ASP A 151 -13.42 -6.84 -22.73
CA ASP A 151 -12.40 -6.86 -23.78
C ASP A 151 -11.64 -5.52 -23.81
N CYS A 152 -12.37 -4.40 -23.65
CA CYS A 152 -11.75 -3.06 -23.57
C CYS A 152 -10.79 -2.91 -22.38
N VAL A 153 -11.14 -3.41 -21.18
CA VAL A 153 -10.23 -3.34 -20.02
C VAL A 153 -8.99 -4.19 -20.25
N MET A 154 -9.11 -5.40 -20.83
CA MET A 154 -7.94 -6.24 -21.11
C MET A 154 -7.03 -5.64 -22.17
N LEU A 155 -7.60 -5.05 -23.23
CA LEU A 155 -6.83 -4.33 -24.25
C LEU A 155 -6.12 -3.12 -23.64
N ALA A 156 -6.80 -2.35 -22.80
CA ALA A 156 -6.21 -1.20 -22.11
C ALA A 156 -5.05 -1.63 -21.19
N ILE A 157 -5.22 -2.68 -20.37
CA ILE A 157 -4.13 -3.20 -19.54
C ILE A 157 -2.97 -3.71 -20.40
N LYS A 158 -3.24 -4.42 -21.50
CA LYS A 158 -2.21 -4.90 -22.41
C LYS A 158 -1.39 -3.75 -22.98
N GLU A 159 -2.06 -2.72 -23.51
CA GLU A 159 -1.43 -1.51 -24.05
C GLU A 159 -0.57 -0.81 -22.98
N ILE A 160 -1.11 -0.65 -21.75
CA ILE A 160 -0.36 -0.08 -20.62
C ILE A 160 0.87 -0.92 -20.29
N MET A 161 0.74 -2.24 -20.21
CA MET A 161 1.84 -3.13 -19.83
C MET A 161 2.93 -3.25 -20.91
N GLU A 162 2.56 -3.10 -22.19
CA GLU A 162 3.49 -2.97 -23.31
C GLU A 162 4.32 -1.69 -23.19
N ASP A 163 3.67 -0.57 -22.85
CA ASP A 163 4.30 0.74 -22.82
C ASP A 163 5.04 1.01 -21.49
N HIS A 164 4.66 0.34 -20.40
CA HIS A 164 5.16 0.58 -19.04
C HIS A 164 5.68 -0.71 -18.37
N PRO A 165 7.00 -0.95 -18.36
CA PRO A 165 7.61 -2.10 -17.70
C PRO A 165 7.33 -2.20 -16.19
N GLU A 166 7.08 -1.06 -15.53
CA GLU A 166 6.75 -0.95 -14.10
C GLU A 166 5.30 -1.33 -13.76
N CYS A 167 4.44 -1.52 -14.77
CA CYS A 167 3.05 -1.93 -14.55
C CYS A 167 3.00 -3.40 -14.09
N LEU A 168 2.23 -3.65 -13.03
CA LEU A 168 1.94 -4.98 -12.49
C LEU A 168 0.44 -5.22 -12.51
N LEU A 169 0.03 -6.47 -12.71
CA LEU A 169 -1.36 -6.91 -12.59
C LEU A 169 -1.44 -8.10 -11.62
N TYR A 170 -2.12 -7.97 -10.49
CA TYR A 170 -2.22 -9.08 -9.54
C TYR A 170 -3.49 -9.08 -8.70
N GLY A 171 -3.87 -10.25 -8.22
CA GLY A 171 -5.06 -10.44 -7.40
C GLY A 171 -5.36 -11.92 -7.24
N GLN A 172 -6.53 -12.23 -6.71
CA GLN A 172 -7.00 -13.62 -6.64
C GLN A 172 -7.34 -14.12 -8.04
N ASP A 173 -6.77 -15.27 -8.39
CA ASP A 173 -6.98 -15.96 -9.67
C ASP A 173 -6.53 -15.19 -10.93
N VAL A 174 -6.01 -13.97 -10.83
CA VAL A 174 -5.52 -13.11 -11.93
C VAL A 174 -4.40 -13.74 -12.77
N GLY A 175 -3.52 -14.52 -12.15
CA GLY A 175 -2.36 -15.12 -12.81
C GLY A 175 -2.73 -16.13 -13.91
N LYS A 176 -1.76 -16.43 -14.78
CA LYS A 176 -1.87 -17.25 -16.00
C LYS A 176 -2.77 -18.50 -15.92
N ARG A 177 -2.76 -19.21 -14.77
CA ARG A 177 -3.55 -20.45 -14.60
C ARG A 177 -5.05 -20.24 -14.71
N LEU A 178 -5.56 -19.11 -14.19
CA LEU A 178 -7.00 -18.86 -14.07
C LEU A 178 -7.41 -17.63 -14.88
N GLY A 179 -6.64 -16.53 -14.81
CA GLY A 179 -6.84 -15.33 -15.62
C GLY A 179 -7.86 -14.35 -15.05
N GLY A 180 -8.08 -14.33 -13.75
CA GLY A 180 -9.09 -13.52 -13.08
C GLY A 180 -10.40 -14.27 -12.92
N VAL A 181 -11.36 -13.61 -12.27
CA VAL A 181 -12.69 -14.18 -11.96
C VAL A 181 -13.42 -14.65 -13.22
N PHE A 182 -13.16 -14.02 -14.36
CA PHE A 182 -13.77 -14.35 -15.64
C PHE A 182 -12.78 -14.83 -16.71
N ARG A 183 -11.54 -15.16 -16.31
CA ARG A 183 -10.45 -15.73 -17.14
C ARG A 183 -9.86 -14.80 -18.21
N GLU A 184 -10.14 -13.52 -18.12
CA GLU A 184 -9.75 -12.49 -19.08
C GLU A 184 -8.23 -12.21 -19.14
N ALA A 185 -7.50 -12.35 -18.03
CA ALA A 185 -6.08 -12.02 -17.88
C ALA A 185 -5.12 -13.18 -18.21
N ALA A 186 -5.61 -14.37 -18.55
CA ALA A 186 -4.75 -15.54 -18.80
C ALA A 186 -3.73 -15.28 -19.93
N THR A 187 -4.15 -14.58 -20.98
CA THR A 187 -3.31 -14.19 -22.12
C THR A 187 -2.26 -13.14 -21.76
N LEU A 188 -2.54 -12.28 -20.77
CA LEU A 188 -1.57 -11.31 -20.25
C LEU A 188 -0.45 -12.03 -19.49
N GLY A 189 -0.79 -13.05 -18.70
CA GLY A 189 0.20 -13.89 -18.03
C GLY A 189 1.14 -14.61 -18.99
N ASP A 190 0.62 -15.09 -20.13
CA ASP A 190 1.45 -15.64 -21.22
C ASP A 190 2.39 -14.60 -21.85
N THR A 191 1.94 -13.35 -21.95
CA THR A 191 2.66 -12.27 -22.65
C THR A 191 3.73 -11.63 -21.78
N PHE A 192 3.43 -11.35 -20.50
CA PHE A 192 4.28 -10.54 -19.62
C PHE A 192 4.99 -11.35 -18.51
N GLY A 193 4.61 -12.61 -18.32
CA GLY A 193 5.23 -13.51 -17.36
C GLY A 193 4.79 -13.31 -15.91
N ASP A 194 5.17 -14.28 -15.06
CA ASP A 194 4.74 -14.37 -13.66
C ASP A 194 5.32 -13.25 -12.76
N ASP A 195 6.36 -12.55 -13.21
CA ASP A 195 6.91 -11.39 -12.48
C ASP A 195 6.02 -10.15 -12.59
N ARG A 196 5.13 -10.10 -13.59
CA ARG A 196 4.27 -8.95 -13.87
C ARG A 196 2.78 -9.25 -13.78
N VAL A 197 2.38 -10.51 -13.98
CA VAL A 197 0.99 -10.95 -13.86
C VAL A 197 0.91 -12.18 -12.94
N PHE A 198 0.45 -12.01 -11.70
CA PHE A 198 0.52 -13.08 -10.70
C PHE A 198 -0.66 -13.17 -9.74
N ASN A 199 -0.79 -14.35 -9.13
CA ASN A 199 -1.80 -14.63 -8.12
C ASN A 199 -1.33 -14.20 -6.73
N THR A 200 -2.25 -13.65 -5.94
CA THR A 200 -2.04 -13.41 -4.51
C THR A 200 -2.64 -14.53 -3.67
N PRO A 201 -2.25 -14.65 -2.38
CA PRO A 201 -3.05 -15.37 -1.40
C PRO A 201 -4.48 -14.81 -1.31
N ILE A 202 -5.40 -15.60 -0.74
CA ILE A 202 -6.81 -15.21 -0.52
C ILE A 202 -6.89 -14.26 0.68
N GLN A 203 -6.34 -13.04 0.51
CA GLN A 203 -6.22 -12.03 1.55
C GLN A 203 -6.32 -10.62 0.95
N GLU A 204 -7.50 -10.00 0.98
CA GLU A 204 -7.76 -8.70 0.36
C GLU A 204 -6.99 -7.56 1.04
N ALA A 205 -6.73 -7.69 2.34
CA ALA A 205 -5.82 -6.79 3.07
C ALA A 205 -4.40 -6.83 2.47
N PHE A 206 -3.91 -8.01 2.09
CA PHE A 206 -2.61 -8.13 1.43
C PHE A 206 -2.66 -7.52 0.02
N ILE A 207 -3.70 -7.79 -0.77
CA ILE A 207 -3.86 -7.24 -2.12
C ILE A 207 -3.79 -5.72 -2.10
N ILE A 208 -4.62 -5.07 -1.29
CA ILE A 208 -4.67 -3.60 -1.22
C ILE A 208 -3.43 -3.04 -0.52
N GLY A 209 -3.05 -3.59 0.64
CA GLY A 209 -1.91 -3.06 1.42
C GLY A 209 -0.57 -3.18 0.68
N SER A 210 -0.38 -4.23 -0.11
CA SER A 210 0.84 -4.39 -0.92
C SER A 210 1.02 -3.27 -1.94
N THR A 211 -0.06 -2.62 -2.40
CA THR A 211 0.04 -1.51 -3.37
C THR A 211 0.86 -0.35 -2.84
N ALA A 212 0.79 -0.04 -1.53
CA ALA A 212 1.58 1.01 -0.92
C ALA A 212 3.09 0.73 -1.02
N GLY A 213 3.49 -0.50 -0.69
CA GLY A 213 4.89 -0.94 -0.80
C GLY A 213 5.37 -1.00 -2.24
N MET A 214 4.56 -1.53 -3.16
CA MET A 214 4.87 -1.59 -4.60
C MET A 214 5.04 -0.19 -5.19
N SER A 215 4.16 0.75 -4.86
CA SER A 215 4.26 2.14 -5.32
C SER A 215 5.50 2.84 -4.76
N ALA A 216 5.83 2.62 -3.48
CA ALA A 216 7.01 3.22 -2.84
C ALA A 216 8.33 2.78 -3.50
N VAL A 217 8.39 1.60 -4.12
CA VAL A 217 9.58 1.12 -4.86
C VAL A 217 9.52 1.42 -6.37
N GLY A 218 8.50 2.14 -6.83
CA GLY A 218 8.37 2.61 -8.21
C GLY A 218 7.52 1.74 -9.14
N CYS A 219 6.89 0.68 -8.64
CA CYS A 219 5.94 -0.11 -9.42
C CYS A 219 4.58 0.58 -9.50
N LYS A 220 3.81 0.31 -10.56
CA LYS A 220 2.44 0.81 -10.74
C LYS A 220 1.44 -0.34 -10.79
N PRO A 221 0.91 -0.76 -9.62
CA PRO A 221 0.05 -1.92 -9.53
C PRO A 221 -1.39 -1.63 -9.99
N ILE A 222 -1.91 -2.53 -10.84
CA ILE A 222 -3.32 -2.76 -11.09
C ILE A 222 -3.69 -4.02 -10.30
N VAL A 223 -4.61 -3.91 -9.36
CA VAL A 223 -5.01 -5.02 -8.52
C VAL A 223 -6.48 -5.33 -8.64
N GLU A 224 -6.83 -6.61 -8.48
CA GLU A 224 -8.21 -7.07 -8.53
C GLU A 224 -8.63 -7.66 -7.19
N VAL A 225 -9.70 -7.11 -6.62
CA VAL A 225 -10.49 -7.77 -5.58
C VAL A 225 -11.61 -8.52 -6.29
N GLN A 226 -11.77 -9.82 -5.99
CA GLN A 226 -12.66 -10.71 -6.76
C GLN A 226 -14.12 -10.20 -6.84
N PHE A 227 -14.69 -9.71 -5.74
CA PHE A 227 -15.99 -9.04 -5.72
C PHE A 227 -16.05 -7.94 -4.64
N ALA A 228 -16.91 -6.95 -4.83
CA ALA A 228 -17.19 -5.89 -3.86
C ALA A 228 -17.53 -6.42 -2.46
N ASP A 229 -18.22 -7.56 -2.37
CA ASP A 229 -18.58 -8.23 -1.13
C ASP A 229 -17.38 -8.69 -0.28
N TYR A 230 -16.20 -8.84 -0.88
CA TYR A 230 -14.95 -9.27 -0.22
C TYR A 230 -14.00 -8.13 0.11
N ILE A 231 -14.32 -6.89 -0.25
CA ILE A 231 -13.40 -5.76 -0.05
C ILE A 231 -13.15 -5.41 1.43
N TRP A 232 -14.03 -5.85 2.34
CA TRP A 232 -14.07 -5.36 3.72
C TRP A 232 -12.75 -5.48 4.50
N PRO A 233 -12.00 -6.61 4.44
CA PRO A 233 -10.68 -6.70 5.06
C PRO A 233 -9.67 -5.74 4.40
N GLY A 234 -9.79 -5.57 3.09
CA GLY A 234 -9.00 -4.63 2.30
C GLY A 234 -9.25 -3.16 2.65
N LEU A 235 -10.47 -2.80 3.07
CA LEU A 235 -10.81 -1.43 3.46
C LEU A 235 -9.98 -0.92 4.64
N ASN A 236 -9.55 -1.80 5.55
CA ASN A 236 -8.64 -1.42 6.62
C ASN A 236 -7.36 -0.81 6.03
N GLN A 237 -6.70 -1.51 5.11
CA GLN A 237 -5.49 -1.04 4.45
C GLN A 237 -5.76 0.15 3.53
N LEU A 238 -6.90 0.16 2.84
CA LEU A 238 -7.31 1.29 2.00
C LEU A 238 -7.41 2.59 2.82
N PHE A 239 -8.06 2.52 3.97
CA PHE A 239 -8.38 3.68 4.80
C PHE A 239 -7.22 4.13 5.69
N THR A 240 -6.45 3.21 6.26
CA THR A 240 -5.41 3.56 7.23
C THR A 240 -4.10 3.95 6.55
N GLU A 241 -3.74 3.28 5.46
CA GLU A 241 -2.44 3.46 4.79
C GLU A 241 -2.60 4.11 3.41
N VAL A 242 -3.26 3.42 2.48
CA VAL A 242 -3.22 3.75 1.04
C VAL A 242 -3.80 5.15 0.77
N SER A 243 -4.98 5.46 1.31
CA SER A 243 -5.64 6.75 1.05
C SER A 243 -4.96 7.94 1.72
N ARG A 244 -4.21 7.70 2.80
CA ARG A 244 -3.61 8.76 3.61
C ARG A 244 -2.16 9.02 3.27
N SER A 245 -1.51 8.12 2.53
CA SER A 245 -0.08 8.18 2.27
C SER A 245 0.34 9.52 1.66
N CYS A 246 -0.39 10.04 0.67
CA CYS A 246 -0.09 11.35 0.07
C CYS A 246 -0.15 12.48 1.11
N TYR A 247 -1.22 12.53 1.90
CA TYR A 247 -1.42 13.54 2.92
C TYR A 247 -0.36 13.47 4.04
N LEU A 248 -0.19 12.29 4.65
CA LEU A 248 0.72 12.08 5.78
C LEU A 248 2.20 12.26 5.41
N SER A 249 2.55 12.00 4.15
CA SER A 249 3.91 12.18 3.65
C SER A 249 4.18 13.58 3.08
N GLN A 250 3.20 14.49 3.11
CA GLN A 250 3.26 15.80 2.44
C GLN A 250 3.63 15.67 0.95
N GLY A 251 2.93 14.76 0.26
CA GLY A 251 3.08 14.53 -1.18
C GLY A 251 4.30 13.71 -1.59
N LYS A 252 5.15 13.25 -0.66
CA LYS A 252 6.38 12.51 -0.99
C LYS A 252 6.15 11.08 -1.43
N TRP A 253 5.09 10.44 -0.90
CA TRP A 253 4.79 9.03 -1.12
C TRP A 253 3.32 8.83 -1.51
N PRO A 254 2.85 9.40 -2.64
CA PRO A 254 1.53 9.07 -3.14
C PRO A 254 1.50 7.60 -3.58
N VAL A 255 0.35 6.93 -3.42
CA VAL A 255 0.18 5.52 -3.82
C VAL A 255 -0.53 5.50 -5.16
N SER A 256 0.24 5.36 -6.24
CA SER A 256 -0.28 5.18 -7.59
C SER A 256 -0.70 3.73 -7.75
N CYS A 257 -2.01 3.47 -7.74
CA CYS A 257 -2.57 2.15 -7.96
C CYS A 257 -3.99 2.21 -8.51
N ILE A 258 -4.37 1.16 -9.25
CA ILE A 258 -5.77 0.92 -9.65
C ILE A 258 -6.27 -0.29 -8.88
N ILE A 259 -7.38 -0.14 -8.16
CA ILE A 259 -8.05 -1.24 -7.45
C ILE A 259 -9.35 -1.52 -8.20
N ARG A 260 -9.35 -2.59 -8.99
CA ARG A 260 -10.50 -3.10 -9.74
C ARG A 260 -11.40 -3.91 -8.83
N VAL A 261 -12.70 -3.61 -8.84
CA VAL A 261 -13.69 -4.23 -7.95
C VAL A 261 -14.96 -4.53 -8.74
N PRO A 262 -15.22 -5.79 -9.12
CA PRO A 262 -16.48 -6.21 -9.69
C PRO A 262 -17.64 -6.02 -8.70
N ILE A 263 -18.67 -5.30 -9.12
CA ILE A 263 -19.74 -4.79 -8.25
C ILE A 263 -21.13 -4.99 -8.88
N GLY A 264 -22.18 -4.87 -8.07
CA GLY A 264 -23.56 -4.86 -8.51
C GLY A 264 -24.17 -6.24 -8.72
N ALA A 265 -25.49 -6.30 -8.70
CA ALA A 265 -26.22 -7.55 -8.86
C ALA A 265 -26.14 -8.08 -10.29
N TYR A 266 -25.77 -9.35 -10.43
CA TYR A 266 -25.74 -10.07 -11.71
C TYR A 266 -26.14 -11.53 -11.48
N GLY A 267 -27.12 -12.02 -12.25
CA GLY A 267 -27.59 -13.40 -12.17
C GLY A 267 -28.09 -13.78 -10.77
N SER A 268 -27.76 -15.00 -10.33
CA SER A 268 -28.16 -15.57 -9.03
C SER A 268 -27.02 -15.58 -8.00
N GLY A 269 -26.20 -14.53 -7.96
CA GLY A 269 -25.02 -14.44 -7.08
C GLY A 269 -25.31 -14.35 -5.58
N GLY A 270 -26.55 -14.02 -5.20
CA GLY A 270 -26.97 -13.95 -3.80
C GLY A 270 -26.27 -12.84 -3.00
N PRO A 271 -26.34 -12.87 -1.66
CA PRO A 271 -25.93 -11.77 -0.80
C PRO A 271 -24.41 -11.54 -0.71
N TYR A 272 -23.59 -12.47 -1.23
CA TYR A 272 -22.13 -12.37 -1.22
C TYR A 272 -21.53 -12.09 -2.61
N HIS A 273 -22.36 -11.79 -3.60
CA HIS A 273 -21.93 -11.45 -4.96
C HIS A 273 -22.86 -10.43 -5.60
N SER A 274 -23.46 -9.52 -4.84
CA SER A 274 -24.44 -8.57 -5.40
C SER A 274 -24.36 -7.18 -4.79
N SER A 275 -23.46 -6.98 -3.83
CA SER A 275 -23.41 -5.73 -3.07
C SER A 275 -22.90 -4.57 -3.90
N SER A 276 -23.36 -3.38 -3.49
CA SER A 276 -22.88 -2.08 -3.91
C SER A 276 -22.27 -1.40 -2.67
N ILE A 277 -21.07 -0.81 -2.80
CA ILE A 277 -20.22 -0.37 -1.68
C ILE A 277 -19.81 1.11 -1.79
N GLU A 278 -20.39 1.84 -2.73
CA GLU A 278 -20.07 3.23 -3.07
C GLU A 278 -20.27 4.16 -1.87
N SER A 279 -21.29 3.90 -1.06
CA SER A 279 -21.58 4.67 0.16
C SER A 279 -20.44 4.63 1.17
N VAL A 280 -19.70 3.52 1.26
CA VAL A 280 -18.55 3.40 2.16
C VAL A 280 -17.34 4.07 1.52
N LEU A 281 -17.06 3.79 0.24
CA LEU A 281 -15.89 4.32 -0.46
C LEU A 281 -15.91 5.84 -0.56
N THR A 282 -17.06 6.46 -0.86
CA THR A 282 -17.19 7.92 -1.01
C THR A 282 -16.90 8.71 0.27
N ASN A 283 -16.91 8.05 1.43
CA ASN A 283 -16.53 8.65 2.71
C ASN A 283 -15.02 8.57 3.01
N ILE A 284 -14.25 7.86 2.18
CA ILE A 284 -12.80 7.75 2.32
C ILE A 284 -12.14 8.92 1.55
N LYS A 285 -11.38 9.76 2.25
CA LYS A 285 -10.60 10.84 1.63
C LYS A 285 -9.25 10.33 1.13
N GLY A 286 -8.78 10.90 0.02
CA GLY A 286 -7.51 10.55 -0.61
C GLY A 286 -7.58 9.35 -1.56
N ILE A 287 -8.79 8.91 -1.95
CA ILE A 287 -9.01 7.98 -3.06
C ILE A 287 -9.89 8.62 -4.13
N LYS A 288 -9.73 8.19 -5.37
CA LYS A 288 -10.64 8.50 -6.47
C LYS A 288 -11.50 7.27 -6.75
N ILE A 289 -12.75 7.48 -7.12
CA ILE A 289 -13.69 6.40 -7.44
C ILE A 289 -14.25 6.67 -8.82
N VAL A 290 -14.21 5.67 -9.68
CA VAL A 290 -14.74 5.75 -11.04
C VAL A 290 -15.65 4.55 -11.29
N TYR A 291 -16.72 4.80 -12.06
CA TYR A 291 -17.74 3.81 -12.34
C TYR A 291 -18.04 3.79 -13.85
N PRO A 292 -17.22 3.10 -14.67
CA PRO A 292 -17.42 3.04 -16.11
C PRO A 292 -18.78 2.45 -16.45
N SER A 293 -19.50 3.11 -17.36
CA SER A 293 -20.85 2.72 -17.78
C SER A 293 -20.89 1.99 -19.13
N ASN A 294 -19.80 2.08 -19.89
CA ASN A 294 -19.68 1.51 -21.22
C ASN A 294 -18.20 1.20 -21.56
N SER A 295 -17.99 0.59 -22.73
CA SER A 295 -16.70 0.08 -23.16
C SER A 295 -15.68 1.19 -23.45
N ALA A 296 -16.14 2.37 -23.89
CA ALA A 296 -15.28 3.53 -24.07
C ALA A 296 -14.88 4.14 -22.72
N ASP A 297 -15.82 4.31 -21.80
CA ASP A 297 -15.54 4.77 -20.44
C ASP A 297 -14.52 3.86 -19.75
N MET A 298 -14.67 2.54 -19.89
CA MET A 298 -13.75 1.57 -19.29
C MET A 298 -12.31 1.78 -19.75
N LYS A 299 -12.07 1.87 -21.07
CA LYS A 299 -10.71 2.07 -21.62
C LYS A 299 -10.12 3.42 -21.21
N GLY A 300 -10.89 4.50 -21.37
CA GLY A 300 -10.42 5.86 -21.07
C GLY A 300 -10.17 6.08 -19.57
N LEU A 301 -11.10 5.65 -18.70
CA LEU A 301 -10.95 5.81 -17.26
C LEU A 301 -9.82 4.94 -16.71
N LEU A 302 -9.59 3.74 -17.24
CA LEU A 302 -8.48 2.88 -16.80
C LEU A 302 -7.13 3.52 -17.12
N LYS A 303 -6.96 4.05 -18.35
CA LYS A 303 -5.73 4.73 -18.74
C LYS A 303 -5.52 6.03 -17.97
N ALA A 304 -6.56 6.83 -17.81
CA ALA A 304 -6.51 8.04 -16.98
C ALA A 304 -6.11 7.69 -15.53
N ALA A 305 -6.68 6.62 -14.96
CA ALA A 305 -6.35 6.13 -13.63
C ALA A 305 -4.90 5.65 -13.51
N TYR A 306 -4.37 4.99 -14.54
CA TYR A 306 -2.97 4.52 -14.55
C TYR A 306 -1.96 5.68 -14.53
N HIS A 307 -2.29 6.78 -15.20
CA HIS A 307 -1.48 7.99 -15.17
C HIS A 307 -1.71 8.86 -13.92
N ASP A 308 -2.74 8.54 -13.12
CA ASP A 308 -3.00 9.23 -11.87
C ASP A 308 -2.03 8.74 -10.77
N PRO A 309 -1.36 9.66 -10.04
CA PRO A 309 -0.46 9.27 -8.96
C PRO A 309 -1.21 8.81 -7.69
N ASN A 310 -2.54 8.89 -7.66
CA ASN A 310 -3.35 8.58 -6.50
C ASN A 310 -4.05 7.22 -6.62
N PRO A 311 -4.54 6.65 -5.50
CA PRO A 311 -5.32 5.42 -5.54
C PRO A 311 -6.64 5.64 -6.28
N VAL A 312 -6.92 4.83 -7.29
CA VAL A 312 -8.18 4.87 -8.05
C VAL A 312 -8.92 3.55 -7.88
N ILE A 313 -10.15 3.61 -7.36
CA ILE A 313 -11.05 2.47 -7.26
C ILE A 313 -11.91 2.42 -8.52
N MET A 314 -11.72 1.38 -9.32
CA MET A 314 -12.48 1.10 -10.53
C MET A 314 -13.62 0.14 -10.19
N LEU A 315 -14.84 0.64 -10.18
CA LEU A 315 -16.03 -0.14 -9.90
C LEU A 315 -16.59 -0.73 -11.20
N GLU A 316 -16.57 -2.06 -11.34
CA GLU A 316 -16.90 -2.73 -12.60
C GLU A 316 -18.26 -3.42 -12.49
N HIS A 317 -19.33 -2.79 -13.02
CA HIS A 317 -20.67 -3.36 -12.90
C HIS A 317 -20.79 -4.67 -13.69
N LYS A 318 -20.97 -5.80 -13.01
CA LYS A 318 -20.90 -7.15 -13.61
C LYS A 318 -21.91 -7.38 -14.73
N GLY A 319 -23.09 -6.76 -14.64
CA GLY A 319 -24.10 -6.84 -15.69
C GLY A 319 -23.72 -6.09 -16.98
N LEU A 320 -23.00 -4.97 -16.86
CA LEU A 320 -22.54 -4.18 -18.01
C LEU A 320 -21.25 -4.79 -18.60
N TYR A 321 -20.41 -5.35 -17.73
CA TYR A 321 -19.10 -5.90 -18.07
C TYR A 321 -19.12 -6.87 -19.27
N TRP A 322 -20.17 -7.70 -19.35
CA TRP A 322 -20.38 -8.68 -20.42
C TRP A 322 -21.46 -8.30 -21.44
N SER A 323 -22.22 -7.21 -21.21
CA SER A 323 -23.41 -6.84 -22.00
C SER A 323 -24.41 -8.01 -22.22
N LYS A 324 -24.51 -8.94 -21.25
CA LYS A 324 -25.31 -10.18 -21.36
C LYS A 324 -26.73 -10.05 -20.79
N ILE A 325 -27.06 -8.95 -20.12
CA ILE A 325 -28.41 -8.69 -19.61
C ILE A 325 -29.18 -7.88 -20.65
N LYS A 326 -30.45 -8.24 -20.90
CA LYS A 326 -31.36 -7.41 -21.70
C LYS A 326 -31.38 -5.97 -21.16
N GLY A 327 -31.16 -4.98 -22.01
CA GLY A 327 -31.07 -3.56 -21.64
C GLY A 327 -29.65 -3.07 -21.35
N THR A 328 -28.62 -3.90 -21.51
CA THR A 328 -27.19 -3.53 -21.36
C THR A 328 -26.44 -3.44 -22.68
N GLU A 329 -27.16 -3.49 -23.80
CA GLU A 329 -26.60 -3.45 -25.15
C GLU A 329 -25.85 -2.12 -25.40
N SER A 330 -26.31 -1.02 -24.80
CA SER A 330 -25.67 0.29 -24.88
C SER A 330 -24.33 0.39 -24.15
N ALA A 331 -23.94 -0.62 -23.36
CA ALA A 331 -22.63 -0.68 -22.74
C ALA A 331 -21.53 -1.08 -23.74
N SER A 332 -21.90 -1.70 -24.86
CA SER A 332 -20.98 -1.96 -25.97
C SER A 332 -20.85 -0.70 -26.83
N CYS A 333 -19.61 -0.26 -27.02
CA CYS A 333 -19.27 0.89 -27.87
C CYS A 333 -18.23 0.45 -28.89
N ILE A 334 -18.00 1.29 -29.91
CA ILE A 334 -16.83 1.12 -30.77
C ILE A 334 -15.56 1.14 -29.91
N GLU A 335 -14.65 0.19 -30.14
CA GLU A 335 -13.38 0.14 -29.42
C GLU A 335 -12.61 1.47 -29.60
N PRO A 336 -12.29 2.19 -28.51
CA PRO A 336 -11.49 3.40 -28.62
C PRO A 336 -10.07 3.08 -29.10
N ALA A 337 -9.45 4.05 -29.78
CA ALA A 337 -8.07 3.91 -30.26
C ALA A 337 -7.06 3.74 -29.11
N LYS A 338 -5.84 3.27 -29.42
CA LYS A 338 -4.76 3.14 -28.43
C LYS A 338 -4.35 4.48 -27.80
N ASP A 339 -4.55 5.59 -28.50
CA ASP A 339 -4.24 6.94 -28.01
C ASP A 339 -5.39 7.61 -27.22
N TYR A 340 -6.54 6.92 -27.13
CA TYR A 340 -7.64 7.26 -26.22
C TYR A 340 -7.37 6.72 -24.82
#